data_AF-A0A7C2X2S0-F1
#
_entry.id   AF-A0A7C2X2S0-F1
#
_cell.length_a   1.000
_cell.length_b   1.000
_cell.length_c   1.000
_cell.angle_alpha   90.00
_cell.angle_beta   90.00
_cell.angle_gamma   90.00
#
_symmetry.space_group_name_H-M   'P 1'
#
loop_
_entity.id
_entity.type
_entity.pdbx_description
1 polymer ?
#
loop_
_entity_poly.entity_id
_entity_poly.type
_entity_poly.pdbx_seq_one_letter_code
_entity_poly.pdbx_strand_id
1 'polypeptide(L)'
;MTDPRIEKLADLLVNYSVAVKPGDRVVINVDAGAEPLVKEVCARVLQAGGHPMVTARLSGMEELLYRYASDEQLRHIPEPLKLVMETYDVSIAIAAEENTKALSNVDPAKMVMRRQAGTEIM
;
A
#
# COMPACT_ATOMS: atom_id res chain seq x y z
N MET A 1 -24.65 -8.89 -3.39
CA MET A 1 -23.83 -9.62 -4.38
C MET A 1 -22.65 -8.75 -4.72
N THR A 2 -21.44 -9.26 -4.50
CA THR A 2 -20.20 -8.59 -4.89
C THR A 2 -20.10 -8.62 -6.42
N ASP A 3 -19.48 -7.61 -7.03
CA ASP A 3 -19.28 -7.58 -8.49
C ASP A 3 -18.36 -8.74 -8.90
N PRO A 4 -18.75 -9.62 -9.84
CA PRO A 4 -17.96 -10.79 -10.22
C PRO A 4 -16.59 -10.42 -10.82
N ARG A 5 -16.41 -9.18 -11.29
CA ARG A 5 -15.11 -8.68 -11.78
C ARG A 5 -14.15 -8.43 -10.62
N ILE A 6 -14.66 -7.96 -9.48
CA ILE A 6 -13.88 -7.73 -8.26
C ILE A 6 -13.46 -9.07 -7.66
N GLU A 7 -14.38 -10.02 -7.58
CA GLU A 7 -14.09 -11.39 -7.10
C GLU A 7 -12.97 -12.05 -7.90
N LYS A 8 -13.05 -11.99 -9.24
CA LYS A 8 -12.03 -12.55 -10.12
C LYS A 8 -10.68 -11.85 -9.98
N LEU A 9 -10.67 -10.52 -9.84
CA LEU A 9 -9.43 -9.78 -9.67
C LEU A 9 -8.76 -10.09 -8.34
N ALA A 10 -9.53 -10.14 -7.25
CA ALA A 10 -9.00 -10.49 -5.94
C ALA A 10 -8.44 -11.92 -5.91
N ASP A 11 -9.12 -12.87 -6.56
CA ASP A 11 -8.64 -14.24 -6.73
C ASP A 11 -7.32 -14.30 -7.50
N LEU A 12 -7.23 -13.58 -8.63
CA LEU A 12 -6.00 -13.46 -9.41
C LEU A 12 -4.85 -12.86 -8.61
N LEU A 13 -5.10 -11.82 -7.81
CA LEU A 13 -4.07 -11.20 -6.98
C LEU A 13 -3.56 -12.20 -5.94
N VAL A 14 -4.46 -12.78 -5.14
CA VAL A 14 -4.09 -13.59 -3.97
C VAL A 14 -3.59 -14.98 -4.35
N ASN A 15 -4.30 -15.69 -5.21
CA ASN A 15 -4.03 -17.11 -5.48
C ASN A 15 -3.05 -17.33 -6.63
N TYR A 16 -3.02 -16.42 -7.61
CA TYR A 16 -2.13 -16.56 -8.77
C TYR A 16 -0.89 -15.67 -8.67
N SER A 17 -1.06 -14.37 -8.41
CA SER A 17 0.03 -13.40 -8.53
C SER A 17 1.03 -13.48 -7.38
N VAL A 18 0.53 -13.47 -6.14
CA VAL A 18 1.37 -13.61 -4.94
C VAL A 18 1.33 -15.01 -4.33
N ALA A 19 0.39 -15.86 -4.76
CA ALA A 19 0.23 -17.25 -4.33
C ALA A 19 0.35 -17.44 -2.81
N VAL A 20 -0.51 -16.74 -2.06
CA VAL A 20 -0.51 -16.74 -0.58
C VAL A 20 -0.61 -18.16 -0.04
N LYS A 21 0.21 -18.45 0.98
CA LYS A 21 0.24 -19.72 1.70
C LYS A 21 -0.33 -19.55 3.12
N PRO A 22 -0.81 -20.65 3.73
CA PRO A 22 -1.18 -20.65 5.12
C PRO A 22 -0.02 -20.18 6.01
N GLY A 23 -0.28 -19.19 6.87
CA GLY A 23 0.70 -18.59 7.78
C GLY A 23 1.45 -17.37 7.23
N ASP A 24 1.35 -17.06 5.93
CA ASP A 24 1.99 -15.87 5.36
C ASP A 24 1.42 -14.59 5.99
N ARG A 25 2.30 -13.67 6.39
CA ARG A 25 1.92 -12.31 6.80
C ARG A 25 1.81 -11.44 5.55
N VAL A 26 0.61 -10.95 5.28
CA VAL A 26 0.29 -10.22 4.04
C VAL A 26 0.01 -8.78 4.37
N VAL A 27 0.83 -7.84 3.87
CA VAL A 27 0.54 -6.41 3.98
C VAL A 27 -0.25 -5.97 2.76
N ILE A 28 -1.35 -5.27 2.99
CA ILE A 28 -2.26 -4.79 1.95
C ILE A 28 -2.31 -3.25 2.05
N ASN A 29 -1.54 -2.58 1.19
CA ASN A 29 -1.44 -1.13 1.11
C ASN A 29 -2.44 -0.58 0.10
N VAL A 30 -3.35 0.28 0.54
CA VAL A 30 -4.51 0.67 -0.28
C VAL A 30 -4.80 2.15 -0.17
N ASP A 31 -5.33 2.72 -1.25
CA ASP A 31 -5.97 4.03 -1.17
C ASP A 31 -7.45 3.84 -0.78
N ALA A 32 -8.01 4.79 -0.02
CA ALA A 32 -9.37 4.68 0.52
C ALA A 32 -10.45 4.44 -0.56
N GLY A 33 -10.25 4.93 -1.79
CA GLY A 33 -11.16 4.72 -2.92
C GLY A 33 -11.25 3.27 -3.41
N ALA A 34 -10.37 2.37 -2.96
CA ALA A 34 -10.32 0.98 -3.39
C ALA A 34 -11.26 0.04 -2.60
N GLU A 35 -12.06 0.55 -1.66
CA GLU A 35 -12.80 -0.24 -0.67
C GLU A 35 -13.41 -1.57 -1.18
N PRO A 36 -14.13 -1.61 -2.32
CA PRO A 36 -14.74 -2.84 -2.80
C PRO A 36 -13.73 -3.97 -3.08
N LEU A 37 -12.58 -3.64 -3.67
CA LEU A 37 -11.54 -4.62 -4.00
C LEU A 37 -10.75 -5.03 -2.75
N VAL A 38 -10.49 -4.10 -1.84
CA VAL A 38 -9.74 -4.38 -0.60
C VAL A 38 -10.46 -5.40 0.26
N LYS A 39 -11.79 -5.26 0.42
CA LYS A 39 -12.59 -6.22 1.19
C LYS A 39 -12.50 -7.63 0.62
N GLU A 40 -12.58 -7.76 -0.70
CA GLU A 40 -12.50 -9.06 -1.37
C GLU A 40 -11.09 -9.66 -1.30
N VAL A 41 -10.03 -8.85 -1.50
CA VAL A 41 -8.64 -9.30 -1.33
C VAL A 41 -8.40 -9.78 0.10
N CYS A 42 -8.87 -9.05 1.11
CA CYS A 42 -8.77 -9.46 2.51
C CYS A 42 -9.48 -10.81 2.75
N ALA A 43 -10.69 -10.98 2.21
CA ALA A 43 -11.42 -12.24 2.30
C ALA A 43 -10.65 -13.40 1.66
N ARG A 44 -10.06 -13.19 0.48
CA ARG A 44 -9.25 -14.20 -0.23
C ARG A 44 -7.98 -14.57 0.53
N VAL A 45 -7.28 -13.61 1.12
CA VAL A 45 -6.10 -13.87 1.95
C VAL A 45 -6.47 -14.73 3.16
N LEU A 46 -7.57 -14.39 3.85
CA LEU A 46 -8.06 -15.17 4.99
C LEU A 46 -8.45 -16.60 4.57
N GLN A 47 -9.11 -16.75 3.43
CA GLN A 47 -9.49 -18.07 2.88
C GLN A 47 -8.27 -18.91 2.50
N ALA A 48 -7.18 -18.29 2.04
CA ALA A 48 -5.90 -18.96 1.76
C ALA A 48 -5.12 -19.31 3.04
N GLY A 49 -5.59 -18.88 4.22
CA GLY A 49 -4.94 -19.11 5.52
C GLY A 49 -3.83 -18.12 5.86
N GLY A 50 -3.71 -17.02 5.12
CA GLY A 50 -2.78 -15.93 5.41
C GLY A 50 -3.28 -14.99 6.50
N HIS A 51 -2.40 -14.11 6.97
CA HIS A 51 -2.65 -13.11 8.01
C HIS A 51 -2.60 -11.69 7.41
N PRO A 52 -3.73 -11.10 6.99
CA PRO A 52 -3.74 -9.79 6.36
C PRO A 52 -3.59 -8.66 7.37
N MET A 53 -2.75 -7.69 7.05
CA MET A 53 -2.71 -6.36 7.69
C MET A 53 -3.01 -5.29 6.64
N VAL A 54 -4.15 -4.62 6.79
CA VAL A 54 -4.58 -3.57 5.85
C VAL A 54 -4.10 -2.22 6.33
N THR A 55 -3.41 -1.48 5.46
CA THR A 55 -3.02 -0.09 5.68
C THR A 55 -3.66 0.79 4.62
N ALA A 56 -4.64 1.58 5.03
CA ALA A 56 -5.35 2.49 4.14
C ALA A 56 -4.76 3.90 4.23
N ARG A 57 -4.56 4.54 3.09
CA ARG A 57 -4.14 5.92 2.98
C ARG A 57 -5.31 6.79 2.51
N LEU A 58 -5.49 7.91 3.18
CA LEU A 58 -6.45 8.93 2.77
C LEU A 58 -5.93 9.68 1.54
N SER A 59 -6.86 10.12 0.70
CA SER A 59 -6.55 10.96 -0.46
C SER A 59 -5.84 12.26 -0.01
N GLY A 60 -4.82 12.69 -0.76
CA GLY A 60 -4.09 13.93 -0.49
C GLY A 60 -3.05 13.89 0.63
N MET A 61 -2.84 12.74 1.30
CA MET A 61 -1.84 12.65 2.39
C MET A 61 -0.40 12.95 1.93
N GLU A 62 -0.02 12.53 0.72
CA GLU A 62 1.30 12.84 0.16
C GLU A 62 1.45 14.35 -0.14
N GLU A 63 0.39 15.00 -0.62
CA GLU A 63 0.40 16.45 -0.87
C GLU A 63 0.64 17.23 0.44
N LEU A 64 -0.02 16.82 1.53
CA LEU A 64 0.22 17.40 2.85
C LEU A 64 1.66 17.20 3.32
N LEU A 65 2.20 15.99 3.14
CA LEU A 65 3.58 15.69 3.51
C LEU A 65 4.55 16.61 2.76
N TYR A 66 4.47 16.69 1.44
CA TYR A 66 5.41 17.51 0.66
C TYR A 66 5.24 19.02 0.89
N ARG A 67 4.00 19.47 1.14
CA ARG A 67 3.70 20.87 1.42
C ARG A 67 4.28 21.32 2.75
N TYR A 68 4.15 20.52 3.82
CA TYR A 68 4.43 20.96 5.18
C TYR A 68 5.68 20.37 5.82
N ALA A 69 6.20 19.25 5.32
CA ALA A 69 7.37 18.61 5.92
C ALA A 69 8.66 19.38 5.67
N SER A 70 9.52 19.38 6.69
CA SER A 70 10.93 19.75 6.57
C SER A 70 11.73 18.66 5.87
N ASP A 71 12.94 18.99 5.41
CA ASP A 71 13.86 18.03 4.79
C ASP A 71 14.19 16.86 5.73
N GLU A 72 14.35 17.11 7.03
CA GLU A 72 14.56 16.06 8.04
C GLU A 72 13.36 15.11 8.13
N GLN A 73 12.13 15.66 8.14
CA GLN A 73 10.90 14.86 8.19
C GLN A 73 10.68 14.06 6.89
N LEU A 74 11.08 14.59 5.73
CA LEU A 74 11.03 13.87 4.47
C LEU A 74 11.99 12.68 4.45
N ARG A 75 13.15 12.80 5.11
CA ARG A 75 14.15 11.73 5.27
C ARG A 75 13.79 10.73 6.36
N HIS A 76 12.91 11.09 7.29
CA HIS A 76 12.52 10.20 8.37
C HIS A 76 11.72 9.00 7.86
N ILE A 77 12.11 7.80 8.28
CA ILE A 77 11.41 6.57 7.92
C ILE A 77 10.76 5.97 9.17
N PRO A 78 9.42 5.82 9.19
CA PRO A 78 8.74 5.26 10.34
C PRO A 78 9.21 3.83 10.64
N GLU A 79 9.51 3.54 11.90
CA GLU A 79 9.91 2.20 12.37
C GLU A 79 8.89 1.10 12.03
N PRO A 80 7.55 1.32 12.09
CA PRO A 80 6.60 0.30 11.68
C PRO A 80 6.77 -0.14 10.23
N LEU A 81 7.18 0.76 9.33
CA LEU A 81 7.43 0.41 7.93
C LEU A 81 8.63 -0.54 7.81
N LYS A 82 9.70 -0.30 8.57
CA LYS A 82 10.87 -1.19 8.63
C LYS A 82 10.48 -2.58 9.08
N LEU A 83 9.75 -2.67 10.19
CA LEU A 83 9.29 -3.95 10.73
C LEU A 83 8.46 -4.71 9.69
N VAL A 84 7.56 -4.03 8.97
CA VAL A 84 6.76 -4.67 7.92
C VAL A 84 7.65 -5.20 6.81
N MET A 85 8.60 -4.41 6.31
CA MET A 85 9.48 -4.83 5.22
C MET A 85 10.40 -5.99 5.62
N GLU A 86 10.85 -6.04 6.87
CA GLU A 86 11.72 -7.10 7.38
C GLU A 86 10.97 -8.39 7.72
N THR A 87 9.68 -8.28 8.07
CA THR A 87 8.94 -9.40 8.64
C THR A 87 7.81 -9.90 7.77
N TYR A 88 7.24 -9.15 6.83
CA TYR A 88 6.10 -9.62 6.05
C TYR A 88 6.54 -10.47 4.85
N ASP A 89 5.76 -11.49 4.56
CA ASP A 89 6.06 -12.49 3.54
C ASP A 89 5.51 -12.07 2.17
N VAL A 90 4.40 -11.30 2.16
CA VAL A 90 3.70 -10.87 0.95
C VAL A 90 3.27 -9.42 1.06
N SER A 91 3.40 -8.67 -0.04
CA SER A 91 2.91 -7.29 -0.16
C SER A 91 1.97 -7.15 -1.36
N ILE A 92 0.78 -6.60 -1.12
CA ILE A 92 -0.20 -6.25 -2.15
C ILE A 92 -0.44 -4.73 -2.06
N ALA A 93 -0.32 -4.03 -3.18
CA ALA A 93 -0.60 -2.61 -3.28
C ALA A 93 -1.77 -2.36 -4.25
N ILE A 94 -2.78 -1.61 -3.82
CA ILE A 94 -3.94 -1.23 -4.63
C ILE A 94 -4.03 0.29 -4.67
N ALA A 95 -3.64 0.86 -5.81
CA ALA A 95 -3.77 2.28 -6.08
C ALA A 95 -5.18 2.60 -6.59
N ALA A 96 -5.81 3.59 -5.98
CA ALA A 96 -7.13 4.11 -6.35
C ALA A 96 -7.18 5.63 -6.08
N GLU A 97 -6.13 6.32 -6.55
CA GLU A 97 -5.97 7.75 -6.36
C GLU A 97 -7.07 8.53 -7.08
N GLU A 98 -7.75 9.42 -6.36
CA GLU A 98 -8.81 10.27 -6.90
C GLU A 98 -8.25 11.45 -7.71
N ASN A 99 -7.05 11.91 -7.37
CA ASN A 99 -6.37 13.04 -8.03
C ASN A 99 -4.94 12.67 -8.43
N THR A 100 -4.78 12.16 -9.65
CA THR A 100 -3.48 11.80 -10.25
C THR A 100 -2.55 12.98 -10.52
N LYS A 101 -3.01 14.22 -10.27
CA LYS A 101 -2.24 15.46 -10.44
C LYS A 101 -1.94 16.15 -9.11
N ALA A 102 -2.24 15.54 -7.96
CA ALA A 102 -2.08 16.13 -6.64
C ALA A 102 -0.67 16.68 -6.39
N LEU A 103 0.36 16.02 -6.93
CA LEU A 103 1.76 16.40 -6.74
C LEU A 103 2.34 17.30 -7.85
N SER A 104 1.54 17.74 -8.82
CA SER A 104 2.06 18.48 -10.00
C SER A 104 2.77 19.79 -9.65
N ASN A 105 2.48 20.37 -8.49
CA ASN A 105 3.08 21.62 -8.02
C ASN A 105 4.14 21.41 -6.92
N VAL A 106 4.51 20.16 -6.62
CA VAL A 106 5.51 19.83 -5.61
C VAL A 106 6.92 19.96 -6.21
N ASP A 107 7.85 20.51 -5.43
CA ASP A 107 9.27 20.57 -5.80
C ASP A 107 9.84 19.15 -6.03
N PRO A 108 10.35 18.84 -7.24
CA PRO A 108 10.95 17.56 -7.54
C PRO A 108 12.08 17.16 -6.59
N ALA A 109 12.84 18.12 -6.04
CA ALA A 109 13.93 17.84 -5.11
C ALA A 109 13.41 17.18 -3.81
N LYS A 110 12.25 17.62 -3.30
CA LYS A 110 11.60 17.00 -2.13
C LYS A 110 11.13 15.57 -2.42
N MET A 111 10.60 15.32 -3.62
CA MET A 111 10.19 13.98 -4.05
C MET A 111 11.39 13.03 -4.15
N VAL A 112 12.51 13.49 -4.72
CA VAL A 112 13.75 12.71 -4.80
C VAL A 112 14.27 12.38 -3.41
N MET A 113 14.30 13.37 -2.50
CA MET A 113 14.75 13.17 -1.11
C MET A 113 13.93 12.10 -0.39
N ARG A 114 12.60 12.14 -0.53
CA ARG A 114 11.71 11.14 0.08
C ARG A 114 11.95 9.74 -0.49
N ARG A 115 12.15 9.63 -1.81
CA ARG A 115 12.42 8.35 -2.48
C ARG A 115 13.75 7.73 -2.05
N GLN A 116 14.79 8.56 -1.88
CA GLN A 116 16.11 8.10 -1.44
C GLN A 116 16.07 7.52 -0.03
N ALA A 117 15.36 8.16 0.90
CA ALA A 117 15.17 7.62 2.24
C ALA A 117 14.56 6.21 2.20
N GLY A 118 13.51 6.00 1.39
CA GLY A 118 12.89 4.68 1.25
C GLY A 118 13.78 3.59 0.64
N THR A 119 14.89 3.94 -0.01
CA THR A 119 15.81 2.95 -0.61
C THR A 119 16.65 2.23 0.45
N GLU A 120 16.83 2.82 1.64
CA GLU A 120 17.66 2.23 2.71
C GLU A 120 17.02 1.00 3.39
N ILE A 121 15.75 0.70 3.12
CA ILE A 121 15.00 -0.39 3.77
C ILE A 121 14.51 -1.44 2.76
N MET A 122 14.67 -1.17 1.45
CA MET A 122 14.29 -2.10 0.37
C MET A 122 15.46 -2.98 -0.03
#